data_AF-A0A851HKM6-F1
#
_entry.id   AF-A0A851HKM6-F1
#
_cell.length_a   1.000
_cell.length_b   1.000
_cell.length_c   1.000
_cell.angle_alpha   90.00
_cell.angle_beta   90.00
_cell.angle_gamma   90.00
#
_symmetry.space_group_name_H-M   'P 1'
#
loop_
_entity.id
_entity.type
_entity.pdbx_description
1 polymer ?
#
loop_
_entity_poly.entity_id
_entity_poly.type
_entity_poly.pdbx_seq_one_letter_code
_entity_poly.pdbx_strand_id
1 'polypeptide(L)'
;MIRDGKPVDYSGQGSTAGNLIAAAIVSVLFVGGLYMFNTLDFYNVWIPMSGVMVLCSLAYFIPKQLMGHSNTVDHDFITDPVHETKSPNM
;
A
#
# COMPACT_ATOMS: atom_id res chain seq x y z
N MET A 1 -11.37 -1.92 15.74
CA MET A 1 -10.65 -1.47 16.95
C MET A 1 -11.07 -0.02 17.16
N ILE A 2 -11.48 0.34 18.37
CA ILE A 2 -11.87 1.71 18.74
C ILE A 2 -10.69 2.25 19.56
N ARG A 3 -10.02 3.30 19.08
CA ARG A 3 -9.13 4.12 19.92
C ARG A 3 -9.93 5.36 20.30
N ASP A 4 -10.00 5.66 21.60
CA ASP A 4 -10.65 6.87 22.14
C ASP A 4 -12.12 7.09 21.70
N GLY A 5 -12.93 6.03 21.71
CA GLY A 5 -14.38 6.13 21.45
C GLY A 5 -14.78 6.44 20.00
N LYS A 6 -13.83 6.53 19.07
CA LYS A 6 -14.11 6.66 17.62
C LYS A 6 -13.70 5.41 16.84
N PRO A 7 -14.46 5.01 15.81
CA PRO A 7 -14.00 4.00 14.87
C PRO A 7 -12.72 4.53 14.23
N VAL A 8 -11.64 3.76 14.33
CA VAL A 8 -10.39 4.08 13.65
C VAL A 8 -10.64 3.87 12.16
N ASP A 9 -10.50 4.94 11.37
CA ASP A 9 -10.56 4.87 9.92
C ASP A 9 -9.24 4.27 9.40
N TYR A 10 -9.26 2.98 9.06
CA TYR A 10 -8.08 2.22 8.60
C TYR A 10 -7.59 2.55 7.18
N SER A 11 -8.02 3.68 6.61
CA SER A 11 -7.69 4.06 5.22
C SER A 11 -6.48 5.00 5.14
N GLY A 12 -5.38 4.67 5.84
CA GLY A 12 -4.15 5.47 5.76
C GLY A 12 -4.31 6.94 6.19
N GLN A 13 -5.34 7.24 6.99
CA GLN A 13 -5.64 8.57 7.50
C GLN A 13 -4.54 8.94 8.51
N GLY A 14 -3.49 9.62 8.05
CA GLY A 14 -2.33 10.01 8.86
C GLY A 14 -0.97 9.98 8.16
N SER A 15 -0.83 9.34 6.99
CA SER A 15 0.42 9.30 6.21
C SER A 15 0.23 9.87 4.81
N THR A 16 -0.15 11.15 4.71
CA THR A 16 -0.29 11.86 3.43
C THR A 16 1.00 11.78 2.60
N ALA A 17 2.16 11.83 3.26
CA ALA A 17 3.46 11.70 2.59
C ALA A 17 3.68 10.30 1.98
N GLY A 18 3.34 9.23 2.71
CA GLY A 18 3.46 7.85 2.21
C GLY A 18 2.53 7.59 1.02
N ASN A 19 1.29 8.08 1.10
CA ASN A 19 0.32 7.97 0.01
C ASN A 19 0.74 8.78 -1.23
N LEU A 20 1.32 9.97 -1.04
CA LEU A 20 1.82 10.79 -2.14
C LEU A 20 3.02 10.14 -2.85
N ILE A 21 3.94 9.53 -2.08
CA ILE A 21 5.07 8.78 -2.64
C ILE A 21 4.57 7.56 -3.41
N ALA A 22 3.61 6.80 -2.86
CA ALA A 22 2.98 5.68 -3.55
C ALA A 22 2.35 6.12 -4.88
N ALA A 23 1.59 7.22 -4.87
CA ALA A 23 0.95 7.77 -6.05
C ALA A 23 1.97 8.22 -7.11
N ALA A 24 3.05 8.88 -6.69
CA ALA A 24 4.13 9.30 -7.60
C ALA A 24 4.80 8.09 -8.27
N ILE A 25 5.13 7.04 -7.50
CA ILE A 25 5.75 5.82 -8.03
C ILE A 25 4.84 5.13 -9.06
N VAL A 26 3.56 4.96 -8.72
CA VAL A 26 2.58 4.34 -9.64
C VAL A 26 2.41 5.18 -10.90
N SER A 27 2.40 6.51 -10.79
CA SER A 27 2.31 7.41 -11.94
C SER A 27 3.51 7.25 -12.89
N VAL A 28 4.73 7.12 -12.35
CA VAL A 28 5.94 6.90 -13.18
C VAL A 28 5.88 5.55 -13.89
N LEU A 29 5.47 4.50 -13.18
CA LEU A 29 5.32 3.16 -13.77
C LEU A 29 4.24 3.12 -14.86
N PHE A 30 3.14 3.86 -14.68
CA PHE A 30 2.10 3.99 -15.68
C PHE A 30 2.62 4.66 -16.96
N VAL A 31 3.35 5.77 -16.85
CA VAL A 31 3.95 6.45 -18.01
C VAL A 31 5.00 5.55 -18.68
N GLY A 32 5.79 4.81 -17.91
CA GLY A 32 6.71 3.80 -18.45
C GLY A 32 6.00 2.70 -19.25
N GLY A 33 4.81 2.29 -18.80
CA GLY A 33 3.94 1.35 -19.54
C GLY A 33 3.48 1.94 -20.87
N LEU A 34 3.02 3.19 -20.89
CA LEU A 34 2.63 3.88 -22.12
C LEU A 34 3.79 4.00 -23.11
N TYR A 35 5.01 4.27 -22.61
CA TYR A 35 6.21 4.29 -23.44
C TYR A 35 6.52 2.92 -24.07
N MET A 36 6.38 1.82 -23.31
CA MET A 36 6.54 0.47 -23.85
C MET A 36 5.49 0.13 -24.91
N PHE A 37 4.25 0.63 -24.78
CA PHE A 37 3.25 0.48 -25.84
C PHE A 37 3.61 1.28 -27.10
N ASN A 38 4.33 2.40 -26.99
CA ASN A 38 4.77 3.17 -28.14
C ASN A 38 5.86 2.46 -28.96
N THR A 39 6.64 1.57 -28.33
CA THR A 39 7.71 0.81 -29.00
C THR A 39 7.24 -0.53 -29.57
N LEU A 40 5.93 -0.78 -29.60
CA LEU A 40 5.36 -1.97 -30.22
C LEU A 40 5.62 -1.99 -31.72
N ASP A 41 6.32 -3.03 -32.15
CA ASP A 41 6.56 -3.35 -33.54
C ASP A 41 6.23 -4.83 -33.77
N PHE A 42 5.67 -5.17 -34.94
CA PHE A 42 5.32 -6.55 -35.31
C PHE A 42 6.53 -7.48 -35.35
N TYR A 43 7.73 -6.95 -35.64
CA TYR A 43 8.96 -7.74 -35.59
C TYR A 43 9.40 -8.06 -34.16
N ASN A 44 9.01 -7.24 -33.18
CA ASN A 44 9.51 -7.32 -31.82
C ASN A 44 8.43 -6.99 -30.79
N VAL A 45 7.37 -7.80 -30.77
CA VAL A 45 6.22 -7.61 -29.85
C VAL A 45 6.55 -8.07 -28.43
N TRP A 46 7.40 -9.09 -28.28
CA TRP A 46 7.62 -9.78 -27.00
C TRP A 46 8.38 -8.94 -25.97
N ILE A 47 9.36 -8.13 -26.42
CA ILE A 47 10.13 -7.25 -25.53
C ILE A 47 9.25 -6.17 -24.89
N PRO A 48 8.50 -5.35 -25.65
CA PRO A 48 7.60 -4.37 -25.05
C PRO A 48 6.50 -5.03 -24.21
N MET A 49 5.92 -6.17 -24.65
CA MET A 49 4.89 -6.86 -23.85
C MET A 49 5.39 -7.41 -22.52
N SER A 50 6.57 -8.06 -22.52
CA SER A 50 7.17 -8.55 -21.27
C SER A 50 7.56 -7.38 -20.35
N GLY A 51 8.05 -6.29 -20.92
CA GLY A 51 8.28 -5.02 -20.21
C GLY A 51 7.02 -4.54 -19.50
N VAL A 52 5.90 -4.40 -20.22
CA VAL A 52 4.62 -3.96 -19.64
C VAL A 52 4.17 -4.90 -18.51
N MET A 53 4.28 -6.22 -18.67
CA MET A 53 3.91 -7.17 -17.59
C MET A 53 4.75 -6.97 -16.32
N VAL A 54 6.06 -6.74 -16.46
CA VAL A 54 6.94 -6.47 -15.33
C VAL A 54 6.57 -5.13 -14.68
N LEU A 55 6.36 -4.07 -15.47
CA LEU A 55 5.94 -2.77 -14.94
C LEU A 55 4.61 -2.83 -14.20
N CYS A 56 3.62 -3.57 -14.72
CA CYS A 56 2.34 -3.80 -14.04
C CYS A 56 2.52 -4.54 -12.71
N SER A 57 3.39 -5.55 -12.68
CA SER A 57 3.70 -6.29 -11.45
C SER A 57 4.33 -5.37 -10.42
N LEU A 58 5.31 -4.55 -10.82
CA LEU A 58 5.97 -3.58 -9.94
C LEU A 58 5.00 -2.51 -9.42
N ALA A 59 4.08 -2.04 -10.27
CA ALA A 59 3.06 -1.05 -9.89
C ALA A 59 2.13 -1.58 -8.80
N TYR A 60 1.95 -2.90 -8.69
CA TYR A 60 1.21 -3.52 -7.62
C TYR A 60 2.07 -3.80 -6.37
N PHE A 61 3.27 -4.37 -6.54
CA PHE A 61 4.08 -4.80 -5.41
C PHE A 61 4.71 -3.64 -4.63
N ILE A 62 5.13 -2.56 -5.29
CA ILE A 62 5.82 -1.45 -4.62
C ILE A 62 4.89 -0.71 -3.66
N PRO A 63 3.67 -0.27 -4.05
CA PRO A 63 2.74 0.37 -3.12
C PRO A 63 2.32 -0.58 -1.99
N LYS A 64 2.13 -1.87 -2.30
CA LYS A 64 1.79 -2.89 -1.30
C LYS A 64 2.85 -3.01 -0.20
N GLN A 65 4.13 -2.93 -0.56
CA GLN A 65 5.22 -2.95 0.43
C GLN A 65 5.28 -1.63 1.22
N LEU A 66 5.10 -0.49 0.56
CA LEU A 66 5.17 0.82 1.19
C LEU A 66 4.03 1.08 2.19
N MET A 67 2.83 0.59 1.89
CA MET A 67 1.65 0.78 2.73
C MET A 67 1.66 -0.08 4.00
N GLY A 68 2.56 -1.06 4.10
CA GLY A 68 2.75 -1.90 5.29
C GLY A 68 1.54 -2.79 5.59
N HIS A 69 1.77 -3.98 6.16
CA HIS A 69 0.68 -4.83 6.62
C HIS A 69 -0.16 -4.06 7.65
N SER A 70 -1.45 -3.90 7.40
CA SER A 70 -2.43 -3.22 8.27
C SER A 70 -2.61 -3.88 9.66
N ASN A 71 -1.80 -4.87 10.03
CA ASN A 71 -2.04 -5.62 11.26
C ASN A 71 -0.76 -6.25 11.82
N THR A 72 0.08 -5.43 12.47
CA THR A 72 0.65 -5.90 13.74
C THR A 72 -0.29 -5.36 14.80
N VAL A 73 -1.13 -6.23 15.34
CA VAL A 73 -1.69 -5.97 16.66
C VAL A 73 -0.46 -5.92 17.57
N ASP A 74 -0.19 -4.79 18.19
CA ASP A 74 0.81 -4.72 19.25
C ASP A 74 0.46 -5.83 20.24
N HIS A 75 1.27 -6.88 20.28
CA HIS A 75 1.08 -7.97 21.23
C HIS A 75 1.21 -7.47 22.67
N ASP A 76 1.81 -6.30 22.84
CA ASP A 76 1.97 -5.55 24.09
C ASP A 76 0.66 -4.88 24.56
N PHE A 77 -0.29 -4.61 23.66
CA PHE A 77 -1.63 -4.11 24.04
C PHE A 77 -2.55 -5.22 24.57
N ILE A 78 -2.18 -6.48 24.41
CA ILE A 78 -2.98 -7.64 24.86
C ILE A 78 -2.53 -8.12 26.24
N THR A 79 -1.34 -7.75 26.72
CA THR A 79 -0.73 -8.30 27.95
C THR A 79 -0.48 -7.31 29.09
N ASP A 80 -0.91 -6.04 28.98
CA ASP A 80 -0.79 -5.10 30.10
C ASP A 80 -1.94 -5.30 31.12
N PRO A 81 -1.66 -5.83 32.34
CA PRO A 81 -2.68 -6.01 33.38
C PRO A 81 -3.27 -4.69 33.90
N VAL A 82 -2.67 -3.53 33.60
CA VAL A 82 -3.22 -2.22 33.98
C VAL A 82 -4.49 -1.89 33.21
N HIS A 83 -4.63 -2.38 31.97
CA HIS A 83 -5.75 -2.05 31.09
C HIS A 83 -6.99 -2.94 31.30
N GLU A 84 -6.85 -4.07 32.02
CA GLU A 84 -7.99 -4.92 32.40
C GLU A 84 -8.83 -4.34 33.55
N THR A 85 -8.26 -3.41 34.33
CA THR A 85 -8.90 -2.90 35.57
C THR A 85 -9.77 -1.66 35.39
N LYS A 86 -9.80 -1.05 34.20
CA LYS A 86 -10.67 0.09 33.88
C LYS A 86 -11.60 -0.22 32.71
N SER A 87 -12.50 -1.18 32.93
CA SER A 87 -13.78 -1.19 32.23
C SER A 87 -14.53 0.10 32.60
N PRO A 88 -14.93 0.96 31.65
CA PRO A 88 -15.78 2.12 31.95
C PRO A 88 -17.21 1.73 32.38
N ASN A 89 -17.48 0.43 32.54
CA ASN A 89 -18.82 -0.14 32.66
C ASN A 89 -18.99 -1.01 33.92
N MET A 90 -18.10 -0.90 34.92
CA MET A 90 -18.31 -1.45 36.26
C MET A 90 -17.88 -0.44 37.33
#